data_AF-A0A8J4ETW6-F1
#
_entry.id   AF-A0A8J4ETW6-F1
#
_cell.length_a   1.000
_cell.length_b   1.000
_cell.length_c   1.000
_cell.angle_alpha   90.00
_cell.angle_beta   90.00
_cell.angle_gamma   90.00
#
_symmetry.space_group_name_H-M   'P 1'
#
loop_
_entity.id
_entity.type
_entity.pdbx_description
1 polymer ?
#
loop_
_entity_poly.entity_id
_entity_poly.type
_entity_poly.pdbx_seq_one_letter_code
_entity_poly.pdbx_strand_id
1 'polypeptide(L)'
;MDFSKFKLAVQRANDSIEKWSALQEAASKLLSNAGNIIQRLPVLSDVRNFAALPQAKQLQQLVLAKQLRALEAVFGRLQANLGELEGLVRLQERLVVEVWRLLGEAPSVGVCGTVQPGGASVAQLVESIEDVWRLCRDDLAVRAAALAGLSYATSPQEFAEMHEALKSCTALLPGGGSAGSGGGCTAVMLLRSVAAAFR
;
A
#
# COMPACT_ATOMS: atom_id res chain seq x y z
N MET A 1 -27.99 -11.36 15.39
CA MET A 1 -26.97 -11.06 14.36
C MET A 1 -27.43 -11.63 13.03
N ASP A 2 -27.34 -10.85 11.95
CA ASP A 2 -27.63 -11.29 10.58
C ASP A 2 -26.33 -11.85 9.97
N PHE A 3 -26.19 -13.19 10.00
CA PHE A 3 -24.98 -13.88 9.54
C PHE A 3 -24.71 -13.73 8.04
N SER A 4 -25.74 -13.56 7.22
CA SER A 4 -25.59 -13.33 5.77
C SER A 4 -24.95 -11.98 5.50
N LYS A 5 -25.39 -10.92 6.19
CA LYS A 5 -24.76 -9.59 6.09
C LYS A 5 -23.35 -9.58 6.64
N PHE A 6 -23.10 -10.30 7.74
CA PHE A 6 -21.77 -10.41 8.32
C PHE A 6 -20.79 -11.10 7.37
N LYS A 7 -21.19 -12.23 6.79
CA LYS A 7 -20.43 -12.94 5.76
C LYS A 7 -20.05 -12.03 4.59
N LEU A 8 -21.00 -11.23 4.10
CA LEU A 8 -20.76 -10.27 3.02
C LEU A 8 -19.81 -9.13 3.44
N ALA A 9 -19.85 -8.69 4.69
CA ALA A 9 -18.89 -7.70 5.21
C ALA A 9 -17.47 -8.28 5.29
N VAL A 10 -17.30 -9.52 5.75
CA VAL A 10 -16.02 -10.24 5.77
C VAL A 10 -15.46 -10.40 4.35
N GLN A 11 -16.30 -10.78 3.38
CA GLN A 11 -15.88 -10.90 1.98
C GLN A 11 -15.41 -9.55 1.42
N ARG A 12 -16.17 -8.47 1.64
CA ARG A 12 -15.77 -7.12 1.20
C ARG A 12 -14.47 -6.65 1.85
N ALA A 13 -14.26 -6.99 3.13
CA ALA A 13 -13.00 -6.71 3.81
C ALA A 13 -11.84 -7.43 3.12
N ASN A 14 -12.01 -8.71 2.78
CA ASN A 14 -10.99 -9.48 2.07
C ASN A 14 -10.70 -8.90 0.67
N ASP A 15 -11.73 -8.58 -0.11
CA ASP A 15 -11.57 -7.98 -1.43
C ASP A 15 -10.85 -6.63 -1.36
N SER A 16 -11.05 -5.87 -0.28
CA SER A 16 -10.34 -4.61 -0.05
C SER A 16 -8.84 -4.82 0.18
N ILE A 17 -8.44 -5.91 0.85
CA ILE A 17 -7.03 -6.25 1.08
C ILE A 17 -6.37 -6.67 -0.24
N GLU A 18 -7.06 -7.43 -1.09
CA GLU A 18 -6.52 -7.81 -2.40
C GLU A 18 -6.24 -6.57 -3.27
N LYS A 19 -7.17 -5.61 -3.28
CA LYS A 19 -6.99 -4.32 -3.95
C LYS A 19 -5.85 -3.51 -3.34
N TRP A 20 -5.75 -3.51 -2.00
CA TRP A 20 -4.65 -2.87 -1.29
C TRP A 20 -3.30 -3.43 -1.74
N SER A 21 -3.13 -4.75 -1.75
CA SER A 21 -1.89 -5.40 -2.20
C SER A 21 -1.52 -5.04 -3.64
N ALA A 22 -2.50 -4.96 -4.55
CA ALA A 22 -2.25 -4.56 -5.94
C ALA A 22 -1.78 -3.10 -6.04
N LEU A 23 -2.39 -2.18 -5.28
CA LEU A 23 -1.96 -0.77 -5.25
C LEU A 23 -0.57 -0.61 -4.66
N GLN A 24 -0.22 -1.39 -3.63
CA GLN A 24 1.11 -1.45 -3.02
C GLN A 24 2.20 -1.90 -4.00
N GLU A 25 1.90 -2.93 -4.80
CA GLU A 25 2.81 -3.39 -5.85
C GLU A 25 3.00 -2.31 -6.93
N ALA A 26 1.92 -1.64 -7.32
CA ALA A 26 1.98 -0.54 -8.29
C ALA A 26 2.81 0.65 -7.75
N ALA A 27 2.61 1.04 -6.49
CA ALA A 27 3.41 2.08 -5.82
C ALA A 27 4.90 1.72 -5.80
N SER A 28 5.24 0.46 -5.49
CA SER A 28 6.62 -0.03 -5.45
C SER A 28 7.30 0.04 -6.82
N LYS A 29 6.58 -0.28 -7.90
CA LYS A 29 7.06 -0.14 -9.28
C LYS A 29 7.29 1.33 -9.65
N LEU A 30 6.37 2.21 -9.26
CA LEU A 30 6.50 3.65 -9.49
C LEU A 30 7.70 4.24 -8.73
N LEU A 31 7.89 3.88 -7.46
CA LEU A 31 9.05 4.27 -6.67
C LEU A 31 10.35 3.77 -7.30
N SER A 32 10.41 2.53 -7.77
CA SER A 32 11.58 2.01 -8.47
C SER A 32 11.90 2.83 -9.73
N ASN A 33 10.87 3.22 -10.50
CA ASN A 33 11.03 4.09 -11.66
C ASN A 33 11.52 5.50 -11.29
N ALA A 34 10.97 6.09 -10.22
CA ALA A 34 11.42 7.39 -9.73
C ALA A 34 12.90 7.34 -9.31
N GLY A 35 13.30 6.30 -8.58
CA GLY A 35 14.68 6.09 -8.15
C GLY A 35 15.65 5.99 -9.33
N ASN A 36 15.30 5.23 -10.37
CA ASN A 36 16.10 5.13 -11.59
C ASN A 36 16.29 6.49 -12.29
N ILE A 37 15.28 7.36 -12.28
CA ILE A 37 15.39 8.71 -12.84
C ILE A 37 16.29 9.57 -11.94
N ILE A 38 16.02 9.61 -10.63
CA ILE A 38 16.75 10.42 -9.65
C ILE A 38 18.24 10.07 -9.65
N GLN A 39 18.60 8.79 -9.72
CA GLN A 39 19.99 8.34 -9.81
C GLN A 39 20.74 8.89 -11.04
N ARG A 40 20.02 9.15 -12.15
CA ARG A 40 20.61 9.65 -13.39
C ARG A 40 20.70 11.17 -13.45
N LEU A 41 19.88 11.89 -12.68
CA LEU A 41 19.81 13.36 -12.73
C LEU A 41 21.17 14.05 -12.48
N PRO A 42 22.01 13.63 -11.52
CA PRO A 42 23.31 14.26 -11.29
C PRO A 42 24.23 14.17 -12.52
N VAL A 43 24.28 12.99 -13.16
CA VAL A 43 25.10 12.75 -14.36
C VAL A 43 24.60 13.60 -15.53
N LEU A 44 23.28 13.69 -15.70
CA LEU A 44 22.66 14.48 -16.77
C LEU A 44 22.78 15.99 -16.53
N SER A 45 22.99 16.41 -15.28
CA SER A 45 23.18 17.82 -14.93
C SER A 45 24.58 18.34 -15.28
N ASP A 46 25.55 17.45 -15.45
CA ASP A 46 26.91 17.81 -15.80
C ASP A 46 27.13 17.84 -17.32
N VAL A 47 27.28 19.05 -17.87
CA VAL A 47 27.51 19.28 -19.30
C VAL A 47 28.77 18.60 -19.84
N ARG A 48 29.76 18.30 -18.97
CA ARG A 48 30.99 17.58 -19.38
C ARG A 48 30.68 16.19 -19.92
N ASN A 49 29.60 15.55 -19.44
CA ASN A 49 29.15 14.25 -19.92
C ASN A 49 28.56 14.28 -21.33
N PHE A 50 28.37 15.48 -21.91
CA PHE A 50 27.88 15.70 -23.27
C PHE A 50 28.96 16.29 -24.19
N ALA A 51 30.19 16.51 -23.71
CA ALA A 51 31.21 17.29 -24.43
C ALA A 51 31.57 16.75 -25.82
N ALA A 52 31.44 15.44 -26.04
CA ALA A 52 31.68 14.80 -27.34
C ALA A 52 30.55 15.01 -28.37
N LEU A 53 29.41 15.57 -27.95
CA LEU A 53 28.22 15.70 -28.77
C LEU A 53 28.10 17.12 -29.35
N PRO A 54 27.66 17.27 -30.61
CA PRO A 54 27.35 18.58 -31.16
C PRO A 54 26.22 19.21 -30.35
N GLN A 55 26.31 20.53 -30.13
CA GLN A 55 25.31 21.28 -29.35
C GLN A 55 25.12 20.71 -27.92
N ALA A 56 26.22 20.28 -27.29
CA ALA A 56 26.25 19.60 -25.99
C ALA A 56 25.34 20.26 -24.93
N LYS A 57 25.36 21.59 -24.82
CA LYS A 57 24.55 22.34 -23.85
C LYS A 57 23.05 22.22 -24.15
N GLN A 58 22.63 22.40 -25.41
CA GLN A 58 21.23 22.30 -25.81
C GLN A 58 20.72 20.86 -25.62
N LEU A 59 21.53 19.87 -26.00
CA LEU A 59 21.17 18.47 -25.84
C LEU A 59 21.04 18.07 -24.36
N GLN A 60 21.99 18.51 -23.53
CA GLN A 60 21.96 18.29 -22.09
C GLN A 60 20.69 18.87 -21.45
N GLN A 61 20.36 20.12 -21.78
CA GLN A 61 19.12 20.77 -21.31
C GLN A 61 17.87 20.01 -21.75
N LEU A 62 17.81 19.55 -23.01
CA LEU A 62 16.67 18.80 -23.55
C LEU A 62 16.49 17.45 -22.84
N VAL A 63 17.58 16.71 -22.64
CA VAL A 63 17.54 15.40 -21.97
C VAL A 63 17.16 15.57 -20.50
N LEU A 64 17.73 16.55 -19.80
CA LEU A 64 17.39 16.85 -18.42
C LEU A 64 15.91 17.22 -18.27
N ALA A 65 15.40 18.12 -19.11
CA ALA A 65 13.99 18.50 -19.12
C ALA A 65 13.06 17.29 -19.37
N LYS A 66 13.46 16.36 -20.25
CA LYS A 66 12.69 15.13 -20.51
C LYS A 66 12.66 14.21 -19.28
N GLN A 67 13.77 14.07 -18.57
CA GLN A 67 13.82 13.26 -17.34
C GLN A 67 12.99 13.89 -16.21
N LEU A 68 13.08 15.21 -16.02
CA LEU A 68 12.29 15.92 -15.00
C LEU A 68 10.78 15.78 -15.26
N ARG A 69 10.32 15.95 -16.50
CA ARG A 69 8.90 15.71 -16.85
C ARG A 69 8.48 14.26 -16.62
N ALA A 70 9.36 13.30 -16.89
CA ALA A 70 9.08 11.89 -16.60
C ALA A 70 8.96 11.65 -15.09
N LEU A 71 9.81 12.30 -14.28
CA LEU A 71 9.75 12.23 -12.82
C LEU A 71 8.46 12.85 -12.28
N GLU A 72 8.07 14.03 -12.77
CA GLU A 72 6.79 14.67 -12.44
C GLU A 72 5.60 13.76 -12.77
N ALA A 73 5.61 13.10 -13.94
CA ALA A 73 4.57 12.15 -14.31
C ALA A 73 4.53 10.93 -13.36
N VAL A 74 5.68 10.44 -12.89
CA VAL A 74 5.74 9.36 -11.89
C VAL A 74 5.19 9.83 -10.55
N PHE A 75 5.55 11.03 -10.09
CA PHE A 75 5.01 11.61 -8.85
C PHE A 75 3.50 11.83 -8.91
N GLY A 76 2.97 12.35 -10.02
CA GLY A 76 1.52 12.47 -10.21
C GLY A 76 0.80 11.12 -10.12
N ARG A 77 1.39 10.05 -10.67
CA ARG A 77 0.84 8.70 -10.56
C ARG A 77 0.94 8.13 -9.14
N LEU A 78 2.01 8.41 -8.41
CA LEU A 78 2.15 8.04 -7.00
C LEU A 78 1.08 8.73 -6.14
N GLN A 79 0.83 10.02 -6.38
CA GLN A 79 -0.20 10.77 -5.68
C GLN A 79 -1.60 10.23 -5.97
N ALA A 80 -1.90 9.90 -7.22
CA ALA A 80 -3.17 9.25 -7.57
C ALA A 80 -3.33 7.89 -6.87
N ASN A 81 -2.27 7.07 -6.86
CA ASN A 81 -2.25 5.78 -6.18
C ASN A 81 -2.48 5.92 -4.65
N LEU A 82 -1.86 6.91 -4.00
CA LEU A 82 -2.14 7.23 -2.60
C LEU A 82 -3.61 7.60 -2.36
N GLY A 83 -4.22 8.37 -3.27
CA GLY A 83 -5.65 8.70 -3.20
C GLY A 83 -6.55 7.46 -3.27
N GLU A 84 -6.18 6.47 -4.08
CA GLU A 84 -6.89 5.19 -4.13
C GLU A 84 -6.72 4.38 -2.84
N LEU A 85 -5.50 4.32 -2.29
CA LEU A 85 -5.22 3.67 -0.99
C LEU A 85 -6.04 4.33 0.14
N GLU A 86 -6.10 5.66 0.17
CA GLU A 86 -6.94 6.42 1.12
C GLU A 86 -8.42 6.08 0.97
N GLY A 87 -8.91 5.91 -0.27
CA GLY A 87 -10.24 5.40 -0.57
C GLY A 87 -10.50 4.02 0.06
N LEU A 88 -9.53 3.11 -0.01
CA LEU A 88 -9.64 1.78 0.61
C LEU A 88 -9.62 1.84 2.14
N VAL A 89 -8.77 2.68 2.76
CA VAL A 89 -8.77 2.85 4.23
C VAL A 89 -10.13 3.32 4.72
N ARG A 90 -10.75 4.30 4.04
CA ARG A 90 -12.11 4.76 4.35
C ARG A 90 -13.17 3.67 4.17
N LEU A 91 -13.02 2.81 3.15
CA LEU A 91 -13.91 1.67 2.97
C LEU A 91 -13.76 0.68 4.13
N GLN A 92 -12.54 0.35 4.53
CA GLN A 92 -12.27 -0.55 5.65
C GLN A 92 -12.78 0.01 6.98
N GLU A 93 -12.63 1.30 7.22
CA GLU A 93 -13.21 1.98 8.39
C GLU A 93 -14.74 1.80 8.45
N ARG A 94 -15.43 1.98 7.31
CA ARG A 94 -16.88 1.75 7.23
C ARG A 94 -17.24 0.29 7.50
N LEU A 95 -16.42 -0.65 7.03
CA LEU A 95 -16.62 -2.08 7.28
C LEU A 95 -16.44 -2.43 8.76
N VAL A 96 -15.45 -1.83 9.45
CA VAL A 96 -15.29 -1.95 10.91
C VAL A 96 -16.57 -1.52 11.63
N VAL A 97 -17.08 -0.32 11.32
CA VAL A 97 -18.34 0.18 11.90
C VAL A 97 -19.51 -0.75 11.58
N GLU A 98 -19.58 -1.26 10.34
CA GLU A 98 -20.64 -2.16 9.90
C GLU A 98 -20.63 -3.48 10.69
N VAL A 99 -19.47 -4.11 10.89
CA VAL A 99 -19.39 -5.40 11.60
C VAL A 99 -19.71 -5.25 13.09
N TRP A 100 -19.30 -4.15 13.73
CA TRP A 100 -19.73 -3.83 15.10
C TRP A 100 -21.23 -3.61 15.20
N ARG A 101 -21.82 -2.89 14.26
CA ARG A 101 -23.27 -2.70 14.22
C ARG A 101 -24.03 -4.02 14.05
N LEU A 102 -23.49 -4.96 13.28
CA LEU A 102 -24.09 -6.29 13.09
C LEU A 102 -24.03 -7.18 14.33
N LEU A 103 -23.03 -6.97 15.20
CA LEU A 103 -22.93 -7.60 16.51
C LEU A 103 -23.98 -7.07 17.50
N GLY A 104 -24.35 -5.80 17.39
CA GLY A 104 -25.27 -5.12 18.30
C GLY A 104 -24.56 -4.52 19.52
N GLU A 105 -25.29 -3.74 20.33
CA GLU A 105 -24.71 -2.98 21.47
C GLU A 105 -24.22 -3.87 22.61
N ALA A 106 -24.85 -5.04 22.82
CA ALA A 106 -24.49 -6.01 23.84
C ALA A 106 -24.46 -7.42 23.21
N PRO A 107 -23.40 -7.77 22.46
CA PRO A 107 -23.33 -9.05 21.79
C PRO A 107 -23.21 -10.18 22.82
N SER A 108 -23.98 -11.25 22.63
CA SER A 108 -23.96 -12.39 23.56
C SER A 108 -22.69 -13.22 23.36
N VAL A 109 -22.20 -13.84 24.45
CA VAL A 109 -21.03 -14.72 24.43
C VAL A 109 -21.19 -15.84 23.39
N GLY A 110 -22.41 -16.38 23.22
CA GLY A 110 -22.70 -17.40 22.21
C GLY A 110 -22.52 -16.90 20.78
N VAL A 111 -22.94 -15.67 20.47
CA VAL A 111 -22.75 -15.07 19.14
C VAL A 111 -21.27 -14.80 18.88
N CYS A 112 -20.57 -14.17 19.82
CA CYS A 112 -19.14 -13.88 19.71
C CYS A 112 -18.30 -15.16 19.53
N GLY A 113 -18.64 -16.22 20.27
CA GLY A 113 -17.98 -17.52 20.23
C GLY A 113 -18.40 -18.41 19.05
N THR A 114 -19.35 -17.99 18.20
CA THR A 114 -19.78 -18.80 17.06
C THR A 114 -18.65 -18.94 16.06
N VAL A 115 -18.12 -20.16 15.93
CA VAL A 115 -17.05 -20.48 14.97
C VAL A 115 -17.61 -20.55 13.56
N GLN A 116 -17.03 -19.77 12.67
CA GLN A 116 -17.36 -19.75 11.24
C GLN A 116 -16.61 -20.84 10.48
N PRO A 117 -17.08 -21.24 9.28
CA PRO A 117 -16.27 -21.94 8.30
C PRO A 117 -14.90 -21.27 8.16
N GLY A 118 -13.81 -22.04 8.32
CA GLY A 118 -12.45 -21.51 8.42
C GLY A 118 -11.89 -21.41 9.84
N GLY A 119 -12.68 -21.74 10.87
CA GLY A 119 -12.21 -21.97 12.24
C GLY A 119 -12.09 -20.74 13.13
N ALA A 120 -12.38 -19.54 12.61
CA ALA A 120 -12.39 -18.31 13.40
C ALA A 120 -13.75 -18.06 14.04
N SER A 121 -13.77 -17.56 15.27
CA SER A 121 -14.99 -17.04 15.89
C SER A 121 -15.42 -15.70 15.28
N VAL A 122 -16.68 -15.31 15.49
CA VAL A 122 -17.18 -13.97 15.09
C VAL A 122 -16.33 -12.86 15.73
N ALA A 123 -15.96 -13.00 17.00
CA ALA A 123 -15.12 -12.01 17.68
C ALA A 123 -13.75 -11.87 17.02
N GLN A 124 -13.08 -13.00 16.74
CA GLN A 124 -11.78 -13.01 16.07
C GLN A 124 -11.84 -12.38 14.67
N LEU A 125 -12.96 -12.56 13.96
CA LEU A 125 -13.16 -11.93 12.65
C LEU A 125 -13.32 -10.43 12.74
N VAL A 126 -14.10 -9.93 13.71
CA VAL A 126 -14.26 -8.49 13.93
C VAL A 126 -12.91 -7.87 14.29
N GLU A 127 -12.19 -8.46 15.25
CA GLU A 127 -10.83 -8.03 15.62
C GLU A 127 -9.90 -8.03 14.40
N SER A 128 -9.94 -9.07 13.56
CA SER A 128 -9.10 -9.12 12.36
C SER A 128 -9.39 -8.01 11.35
N ILE A 129 -10.67 -7.62 11.17
CA ILE A 129 -11.05 -6.52 10.29
C ILE A 129 -10.55 -5.19 10.85
N GLU A 130 -10.61 -5.00 12.17
CA GLU A 130 -10.05 -3.82 12.83
C GLU A 130 -8.53 -3.73 12.68
N ASP A 131 -7.83 -4.84 12.93
CA ASP A 131 -6.37 -4.88 12.86
C ASP A 131 -5.87 -4.62 11.45
N VAL A 132 -6.54 -5.19 10.44
CA VAL A 132 -6.27 -4.89 9.03
C VAL A 132 -6.46 -3.40 8.76
N TRP A 133 -7.58 -2.82 9.19
CA TRP A 133 -7.85 -1.41 8.98
C TRP A 133 -6.78 -0.51 9.63
N ARG A 134 -6.42 -0.78 10.89
CA ARG A 134 -5.35 -0.04 11.60
C ARG A 134 -4.03 -0.14 10.84
N LEU A 135 -3.66 -1.35 10.41
CA LEU A 135 -2.43 -1.60 9.66
C LEU A 135 -2.41 -0.85 8.33
N CYS A 136 -3.49 -0.89 7.55
CA CYS A 136 -3.59 -0.15 6.29
C CYS A 136 -3.57 1.37 6.51
N ARG A 137 -4.27 1.88 7.53
CA ARG A 137 -4.27 3.30 7.89
C ARG A 137 -2.86 3.78 8.26
N ASP A 138 -2.16 3.03 9.08
CA ASP A 138 -0.83 3.41 9.57
C ASP A 138 0.22 3.32 8.44
N ASP A 139 0.16 2.28 7.60
CA ASP A 139 1.00 2.17 6.40
C ASP A 139 0.73 3.32 5.41
N LEU A 140 -0.53 3.72 5.21
CA LEU A 140 -0.86 4.89 4.40
C LEU A 140 -0.23 6.16 4.97
N ALA A 141 -0.31 6.37 6.28
CA ALA A 141 0.24 7.56 6.93
C ALA A 141 1.76 7.64 6.74
N VAL A 142 2.46 6.53 6.92
CA VAL A 142 3.92 6.45 6.69
C VAL A 142 4.26 6.77 5.24
N ARG A 143 3.51 6.21 4.27
CA ARG A 143 3.73 6.50 2.84
C ARG A 143 3.46 7.93 2.47
N ALA A 144 2.36 8.49 2.96
CA ALA A 144 2.00 9.87 2.70
C ALA A 144 3.09 10.81 3.24
N ALA A 145 3.59 10.57 4.44
CA ALA A 145 4.67 11.34 5.03
C ALA A 145 5.98 11.22 4.23
N ALA A 146 6.36 10.00 3.83
CA ALA A 146 7.56 9.77 3.02
C ALA A 146 7.48 10.46 1.64
N LEU A 147 6.34 10.33 0.96
CA LEU A 147 6.13 10.90 -0.37
C LEU A 147 5.96 12.42 -0.35
N ALA A 148 5.47 13.01 0.74
CA ALA A 148 5.39 14.46 0.89
C ALA A 148 6.77 15.15 0.91
N GLY A 149 7.82 14.42 1.30
CA GLY A 149 9.20 14.91 1.29
C GLY A 149 9.91 14.80 -0.07
N LEU A 150 9.30 14.13 -1.06
CA LEU A 150 9.92 13.95 -2.37
C LEU A 150 9.78 15.19 -3.25
N SER A 151 10.87 15.54 -3.91
CA SER A 151 10.90 16.59 -4.92
C SER A 151 11.96 16.27 -5.98
N TYR A 152 12.05 17.12 -7.01
CA TYR A 152 13.13 17.04 -8.00
C TYR A 152 14.52 17.34 -7.41
N ALA A 153 14.59 17.91 -6.20
CA ALA A 153 15.83 18.20 -5.50
C ALA A 153 16.28 17.04 -4.60
N THR A 154 15.45 16.00 -4.43
CA THR A 154 15.80 14.82 -3.62
C THR A 154 17.03 14.15 -4.22
N SER A 155 18.06 13.98 -3.39
CA SER A 155 19.29 13.30 -3.79
C SER A 155 19.07 11.79 -3.95
N PRO A 156 19.92 11.09 -4.73
CA PRO A 156 19.85 9.64 -4.85
C PRO A 156 19.95 8.90 -3.53
N GLN A 157 20.73 9.43 -2.57
CA GLN A 157 20.89 8.84 -1.25
C GLN A 157 19.62 8.97 -0.41
N GLU A 158 19.07 10.18 -0.28
CA GLU A 158 17.81 10.43 0.45
C GLU A 158 16.68 9.58 -0.13
N PHE A 159 16.61 9.47 -1.46
CA PHE A 159 15.61 8.63 -2.11
C PHE A 159 15.79 7.14 -1.76
N ALA A 160 17.03 6.64 -1.77
CA ALA A 160 17.32 5.23 -1.45
C ALA A 160 16.96 4.90 0.01
N GLU A 161 17.33 5.76 0.95
CA GLU A 161 17.01 5.61 2.37
C GLU A 161 15.49 5.58 2.60
N MET A 162 14.76 6.52 1.99
CA MET A 162 13.29 6.55 2.05
C MET A 162 12.68 5.29 1.42
N HIS A 163 13.16 4.87 0.24
CA HIS A 163 12.61 3.71 -0.45
C HIS A 163 12.82 2.41 0.35
N GLU A 164 13.97 2.24 1.00
CA GLU A 164 14.24 1.08 1.88
C GLU A 164 13.41 1.12 3.17
N ALA A 165 13.21 2.31 3.75
CA ALA A 165 12.32 2.48 4.90
C ALA A 165 10.88 2.04 4.56
N LEU A 166 10.37 2.45 3.40
CA LEU A 166 9.04 2.05 2.93
C LEU A 166 8.93 0.54 2.70
N LYS A 167 9.94 -0.10 2.11
CA LYS A 167 9.95 -1.56 1.92
C LYS A 167 9.87 -2.31 3.25
N SER A 168 10.60 -1.84 4.25
CA SER A 168 10.62 -2.43 5.59
C SER A 168 9.27 -2.33 6.31
N CYS A 169 8.53 -1.22 6.13
CA CYS A 169 7.15 -1.08 6.63
C CYS A 169 6.16 -2.00 5.90
N THR A 170 6.34 -2.20 4.59
CA THR A 170 5.41 -3.00 3.75
C THR A 170 5.49 -4.50 4.05
N ALA A 171 6.64 -4.99 4.52
CA ALA A 171 6.87 -6.41 4.79
C ALA A 171 5.94 -7.02 5.87
N LEU A 172 5.21 -6.18 6.61
CA LEU A 172 4.23 -6.60 7.62
C LEU A 172 2.89 -7.04 7.02
N LEU A 173 2.62 -6.75 5.75
CA LEU A 173 1.39 -7.16 5.04
C LEU A 173 1.66 -8.36 4.10
N PRO A 174 0.80 -9.40 4.08
CA PRO A 174 1.00 -10.55 3.20
C PRO A 174 0.79 -10.14 1.72
N GLY A 175 1.91 -9.98 1.01
CA GLY A 175 1.97 -9.54 -0.37
C GLY A 175 3.37 -9.12 -0.84
N GLY A 176 4.31 -8.92 0.09
CA GLY A 176 5.73 -8.78 -0.25
C GLY A 176 6.29 -10.10 -0.79
N GLY A 177 6.38 -10.23 -2.10
CA GLY A 177 6.97 -11.40 -2.75
C GLY A 177 8.43 -11.58 -2.35
N SER A 178 8.69 -12.46 -1.38
CA SER A 178 9.77 -13.44 -1.45
C SER A 178 9.25 -14.75 -0.86
N ALA A 179 9.33 -15.81 -1.65
CA ALA A 179 9.02 -17.16 -1.22
C ALA A 179 10.10 -17.59 -0.23
N GLY A 180 9.93 -17.26 1.06
CA GLY A 180 10.94 -17.59 2.06
C GLY A 180 10.89 -16.81 3.36
N SER A 181 9.71 -16.55 3.92
CA SER A 181 9.54 -16.38 5.38
C SER A 181 8.06 -16.34 5.71
N GLY A 182 7.61 -17.21 6.60
CA GLY A 182 6.22 -17.29 7.08
C GLY A 182 5.81 -16.13 7.99
N GLY A 183 6.02 -14.90 7.54
CA GLY A 183 5.77 -13.67 8.30
C GLY A 183 4.59 -12.85 7.78
N GLY A 184 3.47 -13.49 7.42
CA GLY A 184 2.26 -12.73 7.09
C GLY A 184 1.54 -12.25 8.36
N CYS A 185 0.87 -11.10 8.30
CA CYS A 185 -0.01 -10.64 9.37
C CYS A 185 -1.10 -11.70 9.67
N THR A 186 -1.17 -12.16 10.92
CA THR A 186 -2.12 -13.18 11.39
C THR A 186 -3.57 -12.77 11.11
N ALA A 187 -3.91 -11.48 11.28
CA ALA A 187 -5.24 -10.95 10.98
C ALA A 187 -5.60 -11.09 9.50
N VAL A 188 -4.67 -10.79 8.59
CA VAL A 188 -4.90 -10.94 7.15
C VAL A 188 -5.03 -12.41 6.75
N MET A 189 -4.21 -13.31 7.32
CA MET A 189 -4.33 -14.74 7.05
C MET A 189 -5.67 -15.30 7.51
N LEU A 190 -6.12 -14.90 8.71
CA LEU A 190 -7.40 -15.31 9.27
C LEU A 190 -8.56 -14.85 8.38
N LEU A 191 -8.55 -13.57 7.98
CA LEU A 191 -9.59 -13.00 7.12
C LEU A 191 -9.65 -13.71 5.76
N ARG A 192 -8.49 -13.96 5.13
CA ARG A 192 -8.41 -14.69 3.85
C ARG A 192 -8.92 -16.12 3.96
N SER A 193 -8.54 -16.84 5.02
CA SER A 193 -8.96 -18.22 5.24
C SER A 193 -10.47 -18.33 5.38
N VAL A 194 -11.08 -17.45 6.17
CA VAL A 194 -12.53 -17.44 6.39
C VAL A 194 -13.30 -16.95 5.16
N ALA A 195 -12.82 -15.91 4.48
CA ALA A 195 -13.42 -15.46 3.22
C ALA A 195 -13.39 -16.55 2.13
N ALA A 196 -12.33 -17.36 2.07
CA ALA A 196 -12.26 -18.51 1.17
C ALA A 196 -13.27 -19.62 1.55
N ALA A 197 -13.42 -19.90 2.85
CA ALA A 197 -14.37 -20.88 3.37
C ALA A 197 -15.85 -20.45 3.22
N PHE A 198 -16.09 -19.19 2.85
CA PHE A 198 -17.40 -18.63 2.59
C PHE A 198 -17.86 -18.77 1.13
N ARG A 199 -17.03 -19.29 0.22
CA ARG A 199 -17.38 -19.53 -1.18
C ARG A 199 -18.21 -20.79 -1.39
#